data_AF-A0A517RN26-F1
#
_entry.id   AF-A0A517RN26-F1
#
_cell.length_a   1.000
_cell.length_b   1.000
_cell.length_c   1.000
_cell.angle_alpha   90.00
_cell.angle_beta   90.00
_cell.angle_gamma   90.00
#
_symmetry.space_group_name_H-M   'P 1'
#
loop_
_entity.id
_entity.type
_entity.pdbx_description
1 polymer ?
#
loop_
_entity_poly.entity_id
_entity_poly.type
_entity_poly.pdbx_seq_one_letter_code
_entity_poly.pdbx_strand_id
1 'polypeptide(L)'
;MVLIESSRQVSILYKVSGMQRTIQFDLLWHHVKQRSPCKTHYFHGFDHWMRVLRNGRVLALHTGADPVIVELFALFHDSCRWSDGYDTGHGARGAALAKELHGDLFELDDDNFERLHYACTWHQEQDFCDDPTIGTCWDADRLDLVRVGILPDPRLLNTEFAKQLAGELNLEEELSRHYENLFRDNKTSLKSASHH
;
A
#
# COMPACT_ATOMS: atom_id res chain seq x y z
N MET A 1 14.22 -48.89 -27.51
CA MET A 1 12.92 -48.95 -26.81
C MET A 1 13.22 -48.97 -25.31
N VAL A 2 12.89 -47.89 -24.61
CA VAL A 2 12.64 -47.77 -23.16
C VAL A 2 13.76 -48.13 -22.16
N LEU A 3 14.23 -47.08 -21.45
CA LEU A 3 14.56 -46.89 -20.00
C LEU A 3 15.35 -48.02 -19.26
N ILE A 4 16.26 -47.76 -18.31
CA ILE A 4 16.11 -47.03 -17.04
C ILE A 4 17.51 -46.69 -16.49
N GLU A 5 17.70 -45.46 -15.99
CA GLU A 5 18.89 -44.97 -15.29
C GLU A 5 18.99 -45.49 -13.84
N SER A 6 20.22 -45.76 -13.38
CA SER A 6 20.55 -46.22 -12.04
C SER A 6 21.28 -45.15 -11.22
N SER A 7 20.54 -44.55 -10.29
CA SER A 7 20.89 -44.29 -8.89
C SER A 7 22.31 -43.82 -8.53
N ARG A 8 22.46 -42.50 -8.29
CA ARG A 8 23.24 -41.97 -7.15
C ARG A 8 22.47 -40.83 -6.49
N GLN A 9 21.95 -41.10 -5.30
CA GLN A 9 21.50 -40.10 -4.35
C GLN A 9 22.68 -39.21 -3.97
N VAL A 10 22.58 -37.92 -4.29
CA VAL A 10 23.25 -36.86 -3.52
C VAL A 10 22.13 -35.99 -2.98
N SER A 11 21.74 -36.26 -1.74
CA SER A 11 20.83 -35.42 -0.97
C SER A 11 21.54 -34.11 -0.65
N ILE A 12 21.27 -33.08 -1.45
CA ILE A 12 21.57 -31.71 -1.04
C ILE A 12 20.31 -31.13 -0.41
N LEU A 13 20.32 -31.08 0.93
CA LEU A 13 19.42 -30.26 1.73
C LEU A 13 19.70 -28.79 1.38
N TYR A 14 19.01 -28.28 0.37
CA TYR A 14 18.86 -26.84 0.24
C TYR A 14 17.75 -26.40 1.20
N LYS A 15 18.07 -25.41 2.03
CA LYS A 15 17.14 -24.62 2.85
C LYS A 15 15.79 -24.50 2.13
N VAL A 16 14.71 -24.82 2.83
CA VAL A 16 13.37 -24.40 2.42
C VAL A 16 13.37 -22.88 2.47
N SER A 17 13.68 -22.27 1.32
CA SER A 17 13.44 -20.86 1.06
C SER A 17 11.94 -20.66 1.26
N GLY A 18 11.57 -19.79 2.21
CA GLY A 18 10.18 -19.45 2.48
C GLY A 18 9.47 -19.14 1.18
N MET A 19 8.45 -19.93 0.87
CA MET A 19 7.56 -19.67 -0.25
C MET A 19 6.76 -18.43 0.15
N GLN A 20 7.20 -17.26 -0.29
CA GLN A 20 6.45 -16.03 -0.07
C GLN A 20 5.11 -16.22 -0.78
N ARG A 21 4.06 -16.55 -0.02
CA ARG A 21 2.73 -16.74 -0.58
C ARG A 21 2.30 -15.41 -1.19
N THR A 22 2.00 -15.42 -2.48
CA THR A 22 1.47 -14.24 -3.16
C THR A 22 0.21 -13.77 -2.43
N ILE A 23 0.20 -12.51 -2.00
CA ILE A 23 -0.98 -11.93 -1.34
C ILE A 23 -2.11 -11.88 -2.36
N GLN A 24 -3.25 -12.50 -2.03
CA GLN A 24 -4.46 -12.44 -2.85
C GLN A 24 -5.22 -11.15 -2.53
N PHE A 25 -4.71 -10.02 -3.04
CA PHE A 25 -5.23 -8.69 -2.72
C PHE A 25 -6.75 -8.58 -2.93
N ASP A 26 -7.30 -9.13 -4.02
CA ASP A 26 -8.75 -9.07 -4.26
C ASP A 26 -9.58 -9.69 -3.12
N LEU A 27 -9.14 -10.83 -2.59
CA LEU A 27 -9.79 -11.49 -1.45
C LEU A 27 -9.58 -10.71 -0.15
N LEU A 28 -8.37 -10.18 0.06
CA LEU A 28 -8.05 -9.40 1.26
C LEU A 28 -8.87 -8.11 1.31
N TRP A 29 -8.89 -7.35 0.20
CA TRP A 29 -9.71 -6.15 0.02
C TRP A 29 -11.20 -6.46 0.25
N HIS A 30 -11.70 -7.55 -0.33
CA HIS A 30 -13.07 -7.98 -0.10
C HIS A 30 -13.35 -8.25 1.39
N HIS A 31 -12.48 -9.02 2.05
CA HIS A 31 -12.65 -9.41 3.45
C HIS A 31 -12.65 -8.19 4.39
N VAL A 32 -11.64 -7.32 4.27
CA VAL A 32 -11.52 -6.11 5.10
C VAL A 32 -12.68 -5.16 4.84
N LYS A 33 -13.04 -4.93 3.57
CA LYS A 33 -14.18 -4.08 3.22
C LYS A 33 -15.48 -4.61 3.83
N GLN A 34 -15.71 -5.92 3.88
CA GLN A 34 -16.94 -6.45 4.46
C GLN A 34 -17.02 -6.24 5.98
N ARG A 35 -15.90 -6.40 6.67
CA ARG A 35 -15.79 -6.23 8.13
C ARG A 35 -15.77 -4.77 8.57
N SER A 36 -15.32 -3.87 7.70
CA SER A 36 -15.15 -2.48 8.06
C SER A 36 -16.49 -1.79 8.35
N PRO A 37 -16.65 -1.16 9.53
CA PRO A 37 -17.82 -0.35 9.85
C PRO A 37 -17.87 0.96 9.04
N CYS A 38 -16.73 1.44 8.54
CA CYS A 38 -16.61 2.73 7.85
C CYS A 38 -16.66 2.61 6.32
N LYS A 39 -16.88 1.44 5.73
CA LYS A 39 -16.89 1.25 4.26
C LYS A 39 -17.83 2.18 3.48
N THR A 40 -18.89 2.68 4.13
CA THR A 40 -19.89 3.61 3.55
C THR A 40 -19.79 5.04 4.10
N HIS A 41 -18.74 5.35 4.86
CA HIS A 41 -18.48 6.70 5.33
C HIS A 41 -18.24 7.65 4.14
N TYR A 42 -18.67 8.90 4.27
CA TYR A 42 -18.59 9.88 3.21
C TYR A 42 -17.16 10.41 3.04
N PHE A 43 -16.46 10.70 4.14
CA PHE A 43 -15.10 11.23 4.09
C PHE A 43 -14.02 10.16 4.20
N HIS A 44 -14.26 9.08 4.95
CA HIS A 44 -13.27 8.03 5.25
C HIS A 44 -13.70 6.64 4.79
N GLY A 45 -14.62 6.57 3.83
CA GLY A 45 -15.09 5.31 3.24
C GLY A 45 -14.17 4.79 2.14
N PHE A 46 -14.67 3.79 1.42
CA PHE A 46 -13.89 3.05 0.44
C PHE A 46 -13.24 3.93 -0.65
N ASP A 47 -13.92 5.01 -1.08
CA ASP A 47 -13.39 5.93 -2.09
C ASP A 47 -12.13 6.65 -1.61
N HIS A 48 -12.03 6.97 -0.32
CA HIS A 48 -10.82 7.51 0.29
C HIS A 48 -9.68 6.51 0.21
N TRP A 49 -9.90 5.26 0.62
CA TRP A 49 -8.85 4.23 0.59
C TRP A 49 -8.32 3.97 -0.82
N MET A 50 -9.21 4.01 -1.82
CA MET A 50 -8.82 3.87 -3.22
C MET A 50 -7.97 5.05 -3.71
N ARG A 51 -8.27 6.28 -3.27
CA ARG A 51 -7.42 7.45 -3.58
C ARG A 51 -6.08 7.38 -2.86
N VAL A 52 -6.04 6.95 -1.58
CA VAL A 52 -4.78 6.70 -0.87
C VAL A 52 -3.93 5.64 -1.61
N LEU A 53 -4.54 4.54 -2.05
CA LEU A 53 -3.85 3.52 -2.86
C LEU A 53 -3.30 4.11 -4.17
N ARG A 54 -4.12 4.87 -4.90
CA ARG A 54 -3.71 5.54 -6.15
C ARG A 54 -2.51 6.44 -5.91
N ASN A 55 -2.60 7.32 -4.91
CA ASN A 55 -1.56 8.28 -4.57
C ASN A 55 -0.27 7.56 -4.17
N GLY A 56 -0.37 6.55 -3.31
CA GLY A 56 0.76 5.74 -2.87
C GLY A 56 1.46 5.02 -4.03
N ARG A 57 0.70 4.47 -4.99
CA ARG A 57 1.27 3.85 -6.20
C ARG A 57 2.03 4.86 -7.07
N VAL A 58 1.53 6.08 -7.20
CA VAL A 58 2.22 7.17 -7.93
C VAL A 58 3.51 7.57 -7.22
N LEU A 59 3.46 7.73 -5.90
CA LEU A 59 4.62 8.11 -5.10
C LEU A 59 5.71 7.03 -5.09
N ALA A 60 5.33 5.75 -4.93
CA ALA A 60 6.28 4.63 -4.82
C ALA A 60 7.28 4.53 -6.00
N LEU A 61 6.89 5.00 -7.19
CA LEU A 61 7.77 5.08 -8.38
C LEU A 61 8.99 5.99 -8.18
N HIS A 62 8.88 6.98 -7.31
CA HIS A 62 9.86 8.04 -7.13
C HIS A 62 10.55 7.97 -5.77
N THR A 63 10.02 7.17 -4.84
CA THR A 63 10.48 7.13 -3.44
C THR A 63 11.23 5.85 -3.09
N GLY A 64 11.10 4.80 -3.90
CA GLY A 64 11.65 3.48 -3.57
C GLY A 64 10.87 2.76 -2.46
N ALA A 65 9.67 3.24 -2.12
CA ALA A 65 8.77 2.59 -1.17
C ALA A 65 8.35 1.20 -1.65
N ASP A 66 8.17 0.28 -0.70
CA ASP A 66 7.62 -1.05 -1.00
C ASP A 66 6.14 -0.93 -1.41
N PRO A 67 5.77 -1.24 -2.66
CA PRO A 67 4.39 -1.12 -3.13
C PRO A 67 3.42 -2.08 -2.42
N VAL A 68 3.90 -3.19 -1.87
CA VAL A 68 3.08 -4.15 -1.11
C VAL A 68 2.62 -3.52 0.19
N ILE A 69 3.54 -2.90 0.94
CA ILE A 69 3.21 -2.21 2.20
C ILE A 69 2.32 -1.00 1.94
N VAL A 70 2.58 -0.24 0.86
CA VAL A 70 1.73 0.90 0.46
C VAL A 70 0.29 0.46 0.22
N GLU A 71 0.07 -0.67 -0.47
CA GLU A 71 -1.27 -1.18 -0.72
C GLU A 71 -1.95 -1.69 0.56
N LEU A 72 -1.22 -2.40 1.41
CA LEU A 72 -1.73 -2.86 2.71
C LEU A 72 -2.05 -1.67 3.63
N PHE A 73 -1.23 -0.62 3.64
CA PHE A 73 -1.52 0.61 4.40
C PHE A 73 -2.81 1.26 3.92
N ALA A 74 -2.96 1.45 2.61
CA ALA A 74 -4.18 2.03 2.03
C ALA A 74 -5.44 1.23 2.42
N LEU A 75 -5.32 -0.10 2.50
CA LEU A 75 -6.40 -0.97 2.97
C LEU A 75 -6.70 -0.81 4.47
N PHE A 76 -5.68 -0.76 5.32
CA PHE A 76 -5.86 -0.92 6.77
C PHE A 76 -5.97 0.40 7.56
N HIS A 77 -5.29 1.47 7.16
CA HIS A 77 -5.08 2.68 7.99
C HIS A 77 -6.37 3.25 8.58
N ASP A 78 -7.44 3.26 7.78
CA ASP A 78 -8.76 3.78 8.15
C ASP A 78 -9.86 2.70 8.22
N SER A 79 -9.51 1.43 8.07
CA SER A 79 -10.47 0.32 8.00
C SER A 79 -11.34 0.13 9.25
N CYS A 80 -10.86 0.63 10.39
CA CYS A 80 -11.44 0.41 11.72
C CYS A 80 -11.90 1.71 12.40
N ARG A 81 -12.31 2.71 11.61
CA ARG A 81 -12.93 3.93 12.15
C ARG A 81 -14.32 3.65 12.73
N TRP A 82 -14.62 4.21 13.89
CA TRP A 82 -15.94 4.20 14.51
C TRP A 82 -16.81 5.40 14.09
N SER A 83 -16.18 6.48 13.63
CA SER A 83 -16.86 7.68 13.15
C SER A 83 -16.26 8.20 11.85
N ASP A 84 -17.04 8.95 11.07
CA ASP A 84 -16.57 9.62 9.85
C ASP A 84 -15.90 10.98 10.13
N GLY A 85 -15.88 11.40 11.39
CA GLY A 85 -15.23 12.62 11.82
C GLY A 85 -13.99 12.31 12.65
N TYR A 86 -13.89 12.97 13.80
CA TYR A 86 -12.82 12.71 14.76
C TYR A 86 -12.94 11.31 15.35
N ASP A 87 -11.81 10.59 15.37
CA ASP A 87 -11.76 9.23 15.88
C ASP A 87 -10.33 8.91 16.33
N THR A 88 -10.00 9.14 17.59
CA THR A 88 -8.64 8.85 18.09
C THR A 88 -8.35 7.35 18.05
N GLY A 89 -7.13 6.99 17.61
CA GLY A 89 -6.66 5.61 17.64
C GLY A 89 -7.25 4.67 16.57
N HIS A 90 -7.94 5.20 15.54
CA HIS A 90 -8.37 4.38 14.39
C HIS A 90 -7.18 3.70 13.69
N GLY A 91 -6.05 4.40 13.56
CA GLY A 91 -4.82 3.83 12.98
C GLY A 91 -4.34 2.60 13.74
N ALA A 92 -4.30 2.67 15.08
CA ALA A 92 -3.95 1.54 15.93
C ALA A 92 -4.94 0.36 15.79
N ARG A 93 -6.23 0.64 15.65
CA ARG A 93 -7.24 -0.41 15.38
C ARG A 93 -7.07 -1.03 13.99
N GLY A 94 -6.74 -0.22 12.98
CA GLY A 94 -6.38 -0.71 11.64
C GLY A 94 -5.16 -1.62 11.66
N ALA A 95 -4.11 -1.22 12.38
CA ALA A 95 -2.90 -2.03 12.59
C ALA A 95 -3.21 -3.35 13.34
N ALA A 96 -4.09 -3.31 14.34
CA ALA A 96 -4.55 -4.52 15.03
C ALA A 96 -5.33 -5.47 14.11
N LEU A 97 -6.15 -4.95 13.19
CA LEU A 97 -6.81 -5.78 12.17
C LEU A 97 -5.79 -6.38 11.20
N ALA A 98 -4.78 -5.62 10.77
CA ALA A 98 -3.70 -6.15 9.93
C ALA A 98 -2.97 -7.31 10.64
N LYS A 99 -2.71 -7.19 11.94
CA LYS A 99 -2.13 -8.25 12.76
C LYS A 99 -3.01 -9.48 12.88
N GLU A 100 -4.31 -9.31 13.01
CA GLU A 100 -5.27 -10.42 13.06
C GLU A 100 -5.26 -11.25 11.77
N LEU A 101 -5.10 -10.60 10.62
CA LEU A 101 -5.17 -11.23 9.31
C LEU A 101 -3.79 -11.71 8.77
N HIS A 102 -2.69 -11.30 9.41
CA HIS A 102 -1.34 -11.72 9.07
C HIS A 102 -1.07 -13.17 9.47
N GLY A 103 -0.51 -13.95 8.53
CA GLY A 103 -0.33 -15.40 8.64
C GLY A 103 -1.50 -16.24 8.09
N ASP A 104 -2.68 -15.64 7.94
CA ASP A 104 -3.89 -16.29 7.39
C ASP A 104 -4.22 -15.78 5.99
N LEU A 105 -4.65 -14.51 5.85
CA LEU A 105 -5.05 -13.93 4.57
C LEU A 105 -3.91 -13.26 3.80
N PHE A 106 -2.86 -12.85 4.49
CA PHE A 106 -1.63 -12.33 3.89
C PHE A 106 -0.42 -12.61 4.79
N GLU A 107 0.78 -12.57 4.23
CA GLU A 107 2.01 -12.84 4.96
C GLU A 107 3.11 -11.87 4.52
N LEU A 108 3.81 -11.31 5.51
CA LEU A 108 4.99 -10.46 5.39
C LEU A 108 6.06 -11.00 6.35
N ASP A 109 7.34 -10.78 6.06
CA ASP A 109 8.38 -10.94 7.08
C ASP A 109 8.20 -9.94 8.22
N ASP A 110 8.87 -10.21 9.35
CA ASP A 110 8.70 -9.44 10.59
C ASP A 110 9.02 -7.95 10.41
N ASP A 111 10.07 -7.61 9.65
CA ASP A 111 10.49 -6.22 9.42
C ASP A 111 9.44 -5.46 8.59
N ASN A 112 8.93 -6.09 7.52
CA ASN A 112 7.89 -5.51 6.67
C ASN A 112 6.53 -5.42 7.38
N PHE A 113 6.21 -6.40 8.23
CA PHE A 113 5.01 -6.34 9.05
C PHE A 113 5.10 -5.21 10.09
N GLU A 114 6.26 -5.03 10.74
CA GLU A 114 6.46 -3.92 11.69
C GLU A 114 6.34 -2.56 10.99
N ARG A 115 6.88 -2.41 9.77
CA ARG A 115 6.69 -1.20 8.95
C ARG A 115 5.21 -0.90 8.69
N LEU A 116 4.45 -1.90 8.24
CA LEU A 116 3.00 -1.76 8.01
C LEU A 116 2.27 -1.36 9.29
N HIS A 117 2.55 -2.08 10.39
CA HIS A 117 1.92 -1.85 11.68
C HIS A 117 2.21 -0.44 12.20
N TYR A 118 3.46 0.00 12.11
CA TYR A 118 3.89 1.35 12.48
C TYR A 118 3.22 2.42 11.60
N ALA A 119 3.26 2.23 10.28
CA ALA A 119 2.65 3.17 9.33
C ALA A 119 1.17 3.38 9.64
N CYS A 120 0.39 2.31 9.82
CA CYS A 120 -1.03 2.42 10.17
C CYS A 120 -1.23 3.07 11.55
N THR A 121 -0.47 2.67 12.57
CA THR A 121 -0.65 3.16 13.95
C THR A 121 -0.48 4.67 14.04
N TRP A 122 0.56 5.21 13.39
CA TRP A 122 1.04 6.57 13.68
C TRP A 122 0.71 7.62 12.60
N HIS A 123 -0.01 7.26 11.54
CA HIS A 123 -0.22 8.16 10.38
C HIS A 123 -0.88 9.52 10.71
N GLN A 124 -1.65 9.62 11.80
CA GLN A 124 -2.25 10.90 12.26
C GLN A 124 -1.49 11.57 13.40
N GLU A 125 -0.54 10.87 14.03
CA GLU A 125 0.11 11.33 15.27
C GLU A 125 1.57 11.75 15.06
N GLN A 126 2.18 11.37 13.93
CA GLN A 126 3.56 11.72 13.60
C GLN A 126 3.64 12.42 12.26
N ASP A 127 4.43 13.48 12.18
CA ASP A 127 4.57 14.27 10.95
C ASP A 127 5.61 13.68 9.98
N PHE A 128 6.62 12.95 10.44
CA PHE A 128 7.75 12.53 9.61
C PHE A 128 8.34 11.17 10.00
N CYS A 129 8.81 10.42 9.00
CA CYS A 129 9.55 9.17 9.16
C CYS A 129 10.68 9.06 8.11
N ASP A 130 11.87 8.63 8.53
CA ASP A 130 13.02 8.40 7.63
C ASP A 130 12.84 7.15 6.73
N ASP A 131 11.95 6.21 7.10
CA ASP A 131 11.67 5.06 6.25
C ASP A 131 10.85 5.51 5.02
N PRO A 132 11.36 5.35 3.79
CA PRO A 132 10.71 5.87 2.59
C PRO A 132 9.35 5.21 2.33
N THR A 133 9.12 3.99 2.80
CA THR A 133 7.84 3.28 2.67
C THR A 133 6.80 3.89 3.60
N ILE A 134 7.16 4.08 4.88
CA ILE A 134 6.27 4.68 5.88
C ILE A 134 5.95 6.12 5.48
N GLY A 135 6.97 6.90 5.12
CA GLY A 135 6.78 8.28 4.65
C GLY A 135 5.88 8.37 3.42
N THR A 136 6.04 7.44 2.46
CA THR A 136 5.16 7.38 1.27
C THR A 136 3.71 7.06 1.64
N CYS A 137 3.49 6.15 2.60
CA CYS A 137 2.15 5.82 3.09
C CYS A 137 1.45 7.07 3.66
N TRP A 138 2.14 7.81 4.52
CA TRP A 138 1.58 9.01 5.15
C TRP A 138 1.36 10.14 4.14
N ASP A 139 2.29 10.33 3.20
CA ASP A 139 2.12 11.30 2.12
C ASP A 139 0.91 10.96 1.25
N ALA A 140 0.68 9.69 0.94
CA ALA A 140 -0.46 9.25 0.13
C ALA A 140 -1.81 9.60 0.76
N ASP A 141 -1.92 9.45 2.09
CA ASP A 141 -3.10 9.86 2.87
C ASP A 141 -3.25 11.39 2.94
N ARG A 142 -2.16 12.09 3.25
CA ARG A 142 -2.15 13.55 3.36
C ARG A 142 -2.47 14.26 2.05
N LEU A 143 -2.02 13.73 0.92
CA LEU A 143 -2.38 14.28 -0.40
C LEU A 143 -3.89 14.16 -0.68
N ASP A 144 -4.60 13.21 -0.07
CA ASP A 144 -6.05 13.08 -0.21
C ASP A 144 -6.84 14.03 0.72
N LEU A 145 -6.19 14.88 1.53
CA LEU A 145 -6.85 15.87 2.38
C LEU A 145 -7.66 16.90 1.58
N VAL A 146 -7.35 17.09 0.29
CA VAL A 146 -8.14 17.93 -0.61
C VAL A 146 -9.62 17.50 -0.69
N ARG A 147 -9.91 16.20 -0.47
CA ARG A 147 -11.27 15.65 -0.42
C ARG A 147 -12.16 16.34 0.62
N VAL A 148 -11.54 16.80 1.71
CA VAL A 148 -12.21 17.47 2.85
C VAL A 148 -11.94 18.98 2.85
N GLY A 149 -11.44 19.53 1.75
CA GLY A 149 -11.19 20.98 1.60
C GLY A 149 -9.92 21.47 2.29
N ILE A 150 -8.98 20.58 2.62
CA ILE A 150 -7.70 20.93 3.24
C ILE A 150 -6.60 20.80 2.19
N LEU A 151 -5.85 21.89 1.95
CA LEU A 151 -4.67 21.85 1.09
C LEU A 151 -3.50 21.17 1.83
N PRO A 152 -2.84 20.15 1.24
CA PRO A 152 -1.68 19.53 1.84
C PRO A 152 -0.55 20.54 2.04
N ASP A 153 0.01 20.61 3.25
CA ASP A 153 1.17 21.45 3.55
C ASP A 153 2.46 20.68 3.21
N PRO A 154 3.30 21.15 2.26
CA PRO A 154 4.56 20.49 1.91
C PRO A 154 5.51 20.26 3.09
N ARG A 155 5.40 21.05 4.16
CA ARG A 155 6.23 20.88 5.37
C ARG A 155 5.83 19.66 6.20
N LEU A 156 4.63 19.14 5.99
CA LEU A 156 4.10 17.93 6.62
C LEU A 156 4.17 16.72 5.67
N LEU A 157 4.90 16.82 4.56
CA LEU A 157 5.14 15.70 3.65
C LEU A 157 6.57 15.20 3.80
N ASN A 158 6.75 13.89 3.70
CA ASN A 158 8.00 13.18 3.90
C ASN A 158 8.87 13.28 2.65
N THR A 159 8.27 13.00 1.49
CA THR A 159 9.00 12.76 0.23
C THR A 159 9.02 14.00 -0.65
N GLU A 160 10.14 14.23 -1.33
CA GLU A 160 10.30 15.39 -2.22
C GLU A 160 9.27 15.38 -3.37
N PHE A 161 8.91 14.21 -3.87
CA PHE A 161 7.91 14.11 -4.94
C PHE A 161 6.50 14.46 -4.44
N ALA A 162 6.12 14.05 -3.22
CA ALA A 162 4.85 14.48 -2.64
C ALA A 162 4.81 15.99 -2.40
N LYS A 163 5.93 16.59 -1.96
CA LYS A 163 6.06 18.05 -1.78
C LYS A 163 5.87 18.82 -3.09
N GLN A 164 6.44 18.30 -4.19
CA GLN A 164 6.26 18.88 -5.53
C GLN A 164 4.79 18.82 -5.95
N LEU A 165 4.16 17.64 -5.84
CA LEU A 165 2.75 17.46 -6.17
C LEU A 165 1.84 18.38 -5.35
N ALA A 166 2.10 18.56 -4.06
CA ALA A 166 1.33 19.47 -3.20
C ALA A 166 1.43 20.95 -3.63
N GLY A 167 2.46 21.31 -4.40
CA GLY A 167 2.60 22.65 -5.00
C GLY A 167 1.82 22.85 -6.30
N GLU A 168 1.23 21.79 -6.87
CA GLU A 168 0.51 21.84 -8.14
C GLU A 168 -0.85 22.53 -8.00
N LEU A 169 -1.21 23.34 -8.98
CA LEU A 169 -2.50 24.07 -9.00
C LEU A 169 -3.70 23.12 -9.03
N ASN A 170 -3.53 21.95 -9.65
CA ASN A 170 -4.57 20.92 -9.73
C ASN A 170 -4.02 19.54 -9.33
N LEU A 171 -3.71 19.38 -8.04
CA LEU A 171 -3.14 18.16 -7.45
C LEU A 171 -3.87 16.87 -7.89
N GLU A 172 -5.21 16.88 -7.90
CA GLU A 172 -6.01 15.69 -8.23
C GLU A 172 -5.85 15.28 -9.70
N GLU A 173 -5.78 16.25 -10.61
CA GLU A 173 -5.54 15.99 -12.03
C GLU A 173 -4.13 15.46 -12.26
N GLU A 174 -3.13 16.03 -11.58
CA GLU A 174 -1.74 15.57 -11.66
C GLU A 174 -1.59 14.12 -11.18
N LEU A 175 -2.12 13.81 -9.98
CA LEU A 175 -2.13 12.45 -9.45
C LEU A 175 -2.81 11.46 -10.39
N SER A 176 -3.95 11.86 -10.98
CA SER A 176 -4.68 11.03 -11.94
C SER A 176 -3.87 10.79 -13.22
N ARG A 177 -3.21 11.83 -13.74
CA ARG A 177 -2.37 11.75 -14.94
C ARG A 177 -1.17 10.82 -14.72
N HIS A 178 -0.47 10.96 -13.59
CA HIS A 178 0.62 10.06 -13.23
C HIS A 178 0.13 8.61 -13.11
N TYR A 179 -1.02 8.40 -12.48
CA TYR A 179 -1.61 7.07 -12.33
C TYR A 179 -2.01 6.44 -13.67
N GLU A 180 -2.60 7.19 -14.60
CA GLU A 180 -2.94 6.68 -15.93
C GLU A 180 -1.70 6.28 -16.75
N ASN A 181 -0.61 7.03 -16.60
CA ASN A 181 0.65 6.75 -17.31
C ASN A 181 1.29 5.43 -16.86
N LEU A 182 1.13 5.02 -15.59
CA LEU A 182 1.58 3.70 -15.09
C LEU A 182 1.13 2.53 -15.97
N PHE A 183 -0.11 2.58 -16.47
CA PHE A 183 -0.69 1.50 -17.26
C PHE A 183 -0.40 1.64 -18.76
N ARG A 184 -0.02 2.85 -19.22
CA ARG A 184 0.41 3.08 -20.61
C ARG A 184 1.80 2.53 -20.87
N ASP A 185 2.73 2.76 -19.95
CA ASP A 185 4.11 2.31 -20.10
C ASP A 185 4.22 0.78 -20.02
N ASN A 186 3.43 0.14 -19.15
CA ASN A 186 3.31 -1.32 -19.07
C ASN A 186 2.77 -1.95 -20.37
N LYS A 187 1.80 -1.30 -21.05
CA LYS A 187 1.30 -1.76 -22.37
C LYS A 187 2.35 -1.63 -23.48
N THR A 188 3.24 -0.66 -23.37
CA THR A 188 4.28 -0.42 -24.38
C THR A 188 5.42 -1.43 -24.23
N SER A 189 5.84 -1.75 -22.99
CA SER A 189 6.82 -2.81 -22.70
C SER A 189 6.34 -4.22 -23.08
N LEU A 190 5.05 -4.52 -22.94
CA LEU A 190 4.50 -5.83 -23.35
C LEU A 190 4.44 -6.00 -24.88
N LYS A 191 4.32 -4.90 -25.64
CA LYS A 191 4.32 -4.92 -27.12
C LYS A 191 5.72 -5.07 -27.72
N SER A 192 6.75 -4.53 -27.08
CA SER A 192 8.14 -4.70 -27.53
C SER A 192 8.69 -6.10 -27.23
N ALA A 193 8.27 -6.73 -26.12
CA ALA A 193 8.67 -8.09 -25.76
C ALA A 193 8.00 -9.21 -26.58
N SER A 194 6.92 -8.91 -27.31
CA SER A 194 6.20 -9.87 -28.16
C SER A 194 6.65 -9.86 -29.63
N HIS A 195 7.66 -9.06 -29.97
CA HIS A 195 8.24 -8.95 -31.31
C HIS A 195 9.71 -9.42 -31.37
N HIS A 196 10.18 -10.19 -30.38
CA HIS A 196 11.53 -10.80 -30.37
C HIS A 196 11.42 -12.31 -30.21
#